data_AF-A0A9E2CQS3-F1
#
_entry.id   AF-A0A9E2CQS3-F1
#
_cell.length_a   1.000
_cell.length_b   1.000
_cell.length_c   1.000
_cell.angle_alpha   90.00
_cell.angle_beta   90.00
_cell.angle_gamma   90.00
#
_symmetry.space_group_name_H-M   'P 1'
#
loop_
_entity.id
_entity.type
_entity.pdbx_description
1 polymer ?
#
loop_
_entity_poly.entity_id
_entity_poly.type
_entity_poly.pdbx_seq_one_letter_code
_entity_poly.pdbx_strand_id
1 'polypeptide(L)'
;MVDKTTITVGILILLLASTGILYITLTAEGLKIRIDADQATFYALNENNRYVVVGRELTSVWEGTTKLNRKLDLIELKHEFYNKSSGKWELLGLDFKILPATNIKSTRTTYYKSNISIRESWVFDASNPGANYFPVRHYIECFNCQGRILQYEVRDLIYDGPTIKNVESPQSFGMDMKVEWEADRSYWNTLYKSDILKVRFKPQSNYEIYKVRLFDPVGTITLTLEGSESNINAELGSVINVSASIEYQWYSQVAANETACTGVWDATNNCSKTYDLDWDTLGYSNLGNVSTVYKNYTTRSGADPSSMLEIRYGYSGGGAGVYENLTIPADCWNTTRLQFAFGSSFTNYLVVACFNGTAWPWLSKADTGIGNLYETRMWWNASGTVCVDVPDSPAYGINYSCGSDSTSFDFNLSSFVLTEFNDSTDSKTLNSGVVWSTDETLNDTDWDSTYSYTNVIDHDWYTFGRSNAGTFATYYVNFTGPAWATVNNTIMRWKIMTGDGKTVYVYNTTMALSGILCWNA
;
A
#
# COMPACT_ATOMS: atom_id res chain seq x y z
N MET A 1 -65.50 -11.46 26.06
CA MET A 1 -64.82 -10.79 24.93
C MET A 1 -63.62 -11.62 24.56
N VAL A 2 -63.61 -12.22 23.37
CA VAL A 2 -62.43 -12.91 22.84
C VAL A 2 -61.63 -11.84 22.11
N ASP A 3 -60.42 -11.55 22.57
CA ASP A 3 -59.56 -10.52 21.99
C ASP A 3 -59.25 -10.85 20.53
N LYS A 4 -59.78 -10.03 19.62
CA LYS A 4 -59.59 -10.16 18.17
C LYS A 4 -58.15 -9.89 17.72
N THR A 5 -57.30 -9.39 18.61
CA THR A 5 -55.93 -8.95 18.31
C THR A 5 -54.99 -10.11 17.96
N THR A 6 -55.17 -11.29 18.57
CA THR A 6 -54.25 -12.44 18.36
C THR A 6 -54.45 -13.13 17.00
N ILE A 7 -55.68 -13.14 16.47
CA ILE A 7 -55.98 -13.77 15.17
C ILE A 7 -55.42 -12.93 14.01
N THR A 8 -55.50 -11.60 14.11
CA THR A 8 -54.98 -10.69 13.06
C THR A 8 -53.46 -10.75 12.95
N VAL A 9 -52.73 -10.86 14.07
CA VAL A 9 -51.27 -11.02 14.08
C VAL A 9 -50.85 -12.37 13.50
N GLY A 10 -51.55 -13.46 13.83
CA GLY A 10 -51.28 -14.79 13.28
C GLY A 10 -51.48 -14.86 11.76
N ILE A 11 -52.55 -14.25 11.23
CA ILE A 11 -52.83 -14.20 9.78
C ILE A 11 -51.77 -13.37 9.05
N LEU A 12 -51.31 -12.26 9.64
CA LEU A 12 -50.27 -11.40 9.04
C LEU A 12 -48.92 -12.12 8.94
N ILE A 13 -48.53 -12.87 9.98
CA ILE A 13 -47.29 -13.66 9.98
C ILE A 13 -47.39 -14.80 8.95
N LEU A 14 -48.54 -15.47 8.85
CA LEU A 14 -48.76 -16.53 7.85
C LEU A 14 -48.73 -15.98 6.42
N LEU A 15 -49.30 -14.79 6.20
CA LEU A 15 -49.22 -14.07 4.92
C LEU A 15 -47.77 -13.70 4.57
N LEU A 16 -47.01 -13.15 5.51
CA LEU A 16 -45.61 -12.79 5.27
C LEU A 16 -44.74 -14.03 4.99
N ALA A 17 -44.91 -15.11 5.76
CA ALA A 17 -44.21 -16.38 5.52
C ALA A 17 -44.61 -17.03 4.18
N SER A 18 -45.86 -16.85 3.73
CA SER A 18 -46.32 -17.39 2.45
C SER A 18 -45.76 -16.68 1.21
N THR A 19 -45.22 -15.46 1.37
CA THR A 19 -44.74 -14.67 0.22
C THR A 19 -43.35 -15.10 -0.30
N GLY A 20 -42.67 -16.02 0.39
CA GLY A 20 -41.38 -16.57 -0.04
C GLY A 20 -40.23 -15.55 -0.11
N ILE A 21 -40.43 -14.34 0.40
CA ILE A 21 -39.46 -13.24 0.35
C ILE A 21 -38.28 -13.54 1.28
N LEU A 22 -37.06 -13.38 0.79
CA LEU A 22 -35.85 -13.46 1.60
C LEU A 22 -35.15 -12.10 1.66
N TYR A 23 -34.80 -11.67 2.87
CA TYR A 23 -33.87 -10.57 3.09
C TYR A 23 -32.54 -11.13 3.56
N ILE A 24 -31.46 -10.76 2.87
CA ILE A 24 -30.09 -11.03 3.30
C ILE A 24 -29.45 -9.68 3.56
N THR A 25 -28.84 -9.51 4.72
CA THR A 25 -28.22 -8.26 5.16
C THR A 25 -26.78 -8.53 5.57
N LEU A 26 -25.88 -7.68 5.09
CA LEU A 26 -24.49 -7.63 5.51
C LEU A 26 -24.31 -6.34 6.31
N THR A 27 -24.67 -6.42 7.60
CA THR A 27 -24.86 -5.24 8.46
C THR A 27 -23.59 -4.42 8.62
N ALA A 28 -22.42 -5.07 8.68
CA ALA A 28 -21.13 -4.39 8.82
C ALA A 28 -20.83 -3.47 7.63
N GLU A 29 -21.22 -3.89 6.42
CA GLU A 29 -21.01 -3.14 5.18
C GLU A 29 -22.20 -2.25 4.80
N GLY A 30 -23.28 -2.23 5.60
CA GLY A 30 -24.47 -1.45 5.27
C GLY A 30 -25.23 -1.94 4.03
N LEU A 31 -25.08 -3.21 3.64
CA LEU A 31 -25.71 -3.77 2.44
C LEU A 31 -26.89 -4.69 2.78
N LYS A 32 -27.89 -4.67 1.90
CA LYS A 32 -29.05 -5.56 2.01
C LYS A 32 -29.59 -5.89 0.63
N ILE A 33 -29.96 -7.15 0.42
CA ILE A 33 -30.70 -7.61 -0.75
C ILE A 33 -32.02 -8.23 -0.32
N ARG A 34 -33.08 -7.90 -1.05
CA ARG A 34 -34.40 -8.51 -0.96
C ARG A 34 -34.66 -9.31 -2.23
N ILE A 35 -34.94 -10.59 -2.09
CA ILE A 35 -35.24 -11.47 -3.23
C ILE A 35 -36.73 -11.82 -3.18
N ASP A 36 -37.46 -11.33 -4.16
CA ASP A 36 -38.90 -11.52 -4.33
C ASP A 36 -39.20 -12.44 -5.53
N ALA A 37 -40.49 -12.79 -5.69
CA ALA A 37 -40.95 -13.60 -6.80
C ALA A 37 -40.81 -12.89 -8.15
N ASP A 38 -40.73 -11.57 -8.18
CA ASP A 38 -40.71 -10.78 -9.41
C ASP A 38 -39.37 -10.12 -9.74
N GLN A 39 -38.61 -9.72 -8.72
CA GLN A 39 -37.34 -9.01 -8.85
C GLN A 39 -36.42 -9.27 -7.65
N ALA A 40 -35.14 -8.89 -7.75
CA ALA A 40 -34.27 -8.74 -6.58
C ALA A 40 -33.96 -7.25 -6.40
N THR A 41 -34.04 -6.74 -5.17
CA THR A 41 -33.82 -5.32 -4.86
C THR A 41 -32.62 -5.19 -3.93
N PHE A 42 -31.64 -4.40 -4.36
CA PHE A 42 -30.44 -4.08 -3.59
C PHE A 42 -30.61 -2.75 -2.86
N TYR A 43 -30.09 -2.71 -1.65
CA TYR A 43 -30.08 -1.55 -0.78
C TYR A 43 -28.67 -1.31 -0.23
N ALA A 44 -28.28 -0.04 -0.17
CA ALA A 44 -27.10 0.43 0.55
C ALA A 44 -27.51 1.51 1.57
N LEU A 45 -26.70 1.70 2.61
CA LEU A 45 -26.89 2.81 3.54
C LEU A 45 -26.42 4.12 2.88
N ASN A 46 -27.25 5.15 2.93
CA ASN A 46 -26.84 6.50 2.55
C ASN A 46 -26.13 7.24 3.71
N GLU A 47 -25.70 8.47 3.45
CA GLU A 47 -25.07 9.37 4.44
C GLU A 47 -25.89 9.59 5.72
N ASN A 48 -27.22 9.38 5.66
CA ASN A 48 -28.12 9.52 6.80
C ASN A 48 -28.36 8.18 7.54
N ASN A 49 -27.54 7.15 7.26
CA ASN A 49 -27.67 5.80 7.81
C ASN A 49 -29.06 5.18 7.54
N ARG A 50 -29.61 5.43 6.35
CA ARG A 50 -30.88 4.84 5.89
C ARG A 50 -30.65 3.98 4.66
N TYR A 51 -31.26 2.79 4.65
CA TYR A 51 -31.27 1.94 3.46
C TYR A 51 -32.04 2.63 2.32
N VAL A 52 -31.35 2.92 1.24
CA VAL A 52 -31.91 3.40 -0.03
C VAL A 52 -31.80 2.31 -1.09
N VAL A 53 -32.70 2.29 -2.06
CA VAL A 53 -32.62 1.35 -3.20
C VAL A 53 -31.49 1.81 -4.10
N VAL A 54 -30.57 0.90 -4.41
CA VAL A 54 -29.42 1.16 -5.31
C VAL A 54 -29.42 0.28 -6.56
N GLY A 55 -30.42 -0.59 -6.67
CA GLY A 55 -30.73 -1.28 -7.92
C GLY A 55 -31.83 -2.32 -7.79
N ARG A 56 -32.57 -2.56 -8.88
CA ARG A 56 -33.54 -3.65 -9.00
C ARG A 56 -33.21 -4.52 -10.20
N GLU A 57 -32.90 -5.78 -9.94
CA GLU A 57 -32.62 -6.78 -10.97
C GLU A 57 -33.92 -7.45 -11.46
N LEU A 58 -34.12 -7.43 -12.77
CA LEU A 58 -35.22 -8.10 -13.47
C LEU A 58 -34.68 -8.93 -14.62
N THR A 59 -35.21 -10.15 -14.75
CA THR A 59 -34.95 -11.01 -15.91
C THR A 59 -36.22 -11.22 -16.73
N SER A 60 -36.09 -11.20 -18.05
CA SER A 60 -37.20 -11.44 -18.97
C SER A 60 -36.78 -12.17 -20.24
N VAL A 61 -37.73 -12.92 -20.82
CA VAL A 61 -37.55 -13.62 -22.10
C VAL A 61 -38.40 -12.96 -23.18
N TRP A 62 -37.84 -12.83 -24.37
CA TRP A 62 -38.49 -12.22 -25.52
C TRP A 62 -38.47 -13.14 -26.75
N GLU A 63 -39.52 -13.03 -27.55
CA GLU A 63 -39.67 -13.63 -28.88
C GLU A 63 -39.68 -12.49 -29.91
N GLY A 64 -38.52 -12.26 -30.54
CA GLY A 64 -38.30 -11.08 -31.38
C GLY A 64 -38.45 -9.78 -30.57
N THR A 65 -39.50 -9.00 -30.87
CA THR A 65 -39.81 -7.74 -30.19
C THR A 65 -40.87 -7.89 -29.09
N THR A 66 -41.41 -9.08 -28.88
CA THR A 66 -42.50 -9.33 -27.92
C THR A 66 -41.97 -9.96 -26.63
N LYS A 67 -42.24 -9.34 -25.49
CA LYS A 67 -41.92 -9.91 -24.16
C LYS A 67 -42.86 -11.08 -23.88
N LEU A 68 -42.31 -12.23 -23.49
CA LEU A 68 -43.11 -13.38 -23.10
C LEU A 68 -43.71 -13.17 -21.70
N ASN A 69 -44.98 -13.56 -21.56
CA ASN A 69 -45.68 -13.47 -20.27
C ASN A 69 -45.19 -14.56 -19.32
N ARG A 70 -44.87 -14.14 -18.09
CA ARG A 70 -44.57 -15.02 -16.96
C ARG A 70 -45.86 -15.67 -16.45
N LYS A 71 -45.76 -16.91 -15.95
CA LYS A 71 -46.81 -17.57 -15.17
C LYS A 71 -46.58 -17.27 -13.69
N LEU A 72 -47.19 -16.19 -13.21
CA LEU A 72 -46.93 -15.62 -11.87
C LEU A 72 -47.27 -16.59 -10.73
N ASP A 73 -48.29 -17.42 -10.93
CA ASP A 73 -48.78 -18.45 -10.03
C ASP A 73 -47.83 -19.65 -9.89
N LEU A 74 -46.85 -19.79 -10.79
CA LEU A 74 -45.88 -20.88 -10.80
C LEU A 74 -44.47 -20.45 -10.41
N ILE A 75 -44.26 -19.20 -9.99
CA ILE A 75 -42.92 -18.77 -9.61
C ILE A 75 -42.53 -19.45 -8.29
N GLU A 76 -41.40 -20.15 -8.32
CA GLU A 76 -40.86 -20.84 -7.14
C GLU A 76 -39.67 -20.05 -6.59
N LEU A 77 -39.68 -19.80 -5.28
CA LEU A 77 -38.52 -19.32 -4.53
C LEU A 77 -38.04 -20.42 -3.60
N LYS A 78 -36.75 -20.74 -3.69
CA LYS A 78 -36.07 -21.71 -2.82
C LYS A 78 -34.87 -21.03 -2.21
N HIS A 79 -34.74 -21.17 -0.89
CA HIS A 79 -33.62 -20.66 -0.14
C HIS A 79 -32.93 -21.85 0.50
N GLU A 80 -31.63 -21.96 0.29
CA GLU A 80 -30.82 -23.10 0.68
C GLU A 80 -29.61 -22.60 1.48
N PHE A 81 -29.14 -23.41 2.43
CA PHE A 81 -27.87 -23.20 3.11
C PHE A 81 -26.91 -24.35 2.81
N TYR A 82 -25.61 -24.07 2.76
CA TYR A 82 -24.61 -25.10 2.54
C TYR A 82 -24.25 -25.80 3.85
N ASN A 83 -24.67 -27.05 4.00
CA ASN A 83 -24.32 -27.87 5.14
C ASN A 83 -22.92 -28.46 4.94
N LYS A 84 -21.93 -27.91 5.66
CA LYS A 84 -20.52 -28.35 5.58
C LYS A 84 -20.33 -29.82 5.97
N SER A 85 -21.16 -30.36 6.87
CA SER A 85 -21.07 -31.76 7.31
C SER A 85 -21.57 -32.74 6.26
N SER A 86 -22.64 -32.41 5.53
CA SER A 86 -23.18 -33.25 4.46
C SER A 86 -22.57 -32.97 3.09
N GLY A 87 -21.90 -31.81 2.93
CA GLY A 87 -21.37 -31.33 1.65
C GLY A 87 -22.45 -30.96 0.63
N LYS A 88 -23.67 -30.63 1.09
CA LYS A 88 -24.85 -30.42 0.24
C LYS A 88 -25.58 -29.12 0.59
N TRP A 89 -26.33 -28.62 -0.39
CA TRP A 89 -27.32 -27.56 -0.18
C TRP A 89 -28.58 -28.16 0.42
N GLU A 90 -29.05 -27.57 1.51
CA GLU A 90 -30.25 -28.00 2.26
C GLU A 90 -31.23 -26.84 2.35
N LEU A 91 -32.53 -27.13 2.25
CA LEU A 91 -33.57 -26.09 2.28
C LEU A 91 -33.59 -25.37 3.63
N LEU A 92 -33.66 -24.04 3.60
CA LEU A 92 -33.92 -23.21 4.76
C LEU A 92 -35.38 -23.42 5.20
N GLY A 93 -35.57 -24.06 6.35
CA GLY A 93 -36.88 -24.19 6.98
C GLY A 93 -37.38 -22.86 7.55
N LEU A 94 -38.69 -22.76 7.82
CA LEU A 94 -39.34 -21.55 8.34
C LEU A 94 -38.81 -21.08 9.70
N ASP A 95 -38.24 -21.99 10.50
CA ASP A 95 -37.71 -21.69 11.84
C ASP A 95 -36.17 -21.56 11.87
N PHE A 96 -35.53 -21.37 10.72
CA PHE A 96 -34.07 -21.44 10.65
C PHE A 96 -33.41 -20.12 11.08
N LYS A 97 -32.74 -20.14 12.24
CA LYS A 97 -31.80 -19.09 12.65
C LYS A 97 -30.46 -19.35 11.96
N ILE A 98 -30.11 -18.50 11.00
CA ILE A 98 -28.85 -18.61 10.25
C ILE A 98 -27.67 -18.43 11.23
N LEU A 99 -26.78 -19.43 11.27
CA LEU A 99 -25.53 -19.35 12.01
C LEU A 99 -24.52 -18.49 11.23
N PRO A 100 -23.68 -17.70 11.91
CA PRO A 100 -22.80 -16.69 11.28
C PRO A 100 -21.65 -17.21 10.38
N ALA A 101 -21.74 -18.41 9.80
CA ALA A 101 -20.66 -18.97 8.95
C ALA A 101 -21.16 -19.91 7.84
N THR A 102 -22.42 -19.76 7.43
CA THR A 102 -23.07 -20.67 6.47
C THR A 102 -23.32 -19.96 5.15
N ASN A 103 -22.90 -20.57 4.04
CA ASN A 103 -23.17 -20.03 2.71
C ASN A 103 -24.65 -20.17 2.41
N ILE A 104 -25.24 -19.12 1.84
CA ILE A 104 -26.66 -19.07 1.49
C ILE A 104 -26.77 -19.05 -0.02
N LYS A 105 -27.73 -19.78 -0.55
CA LYS A 105 -28.13 -19.71 -1.95
C LYS A 105 -29.61 -19.43 -2.02
N SER A 106 -29.99 -18.40 -2.75
CA SER A 106 -31.39 -18.13 -3.08
C SER A 106 -31.60 -18.40 -4.56
N THR A 107 -32.65 -19.14 -4.89
CA THR A 107 -32.98 -19.53 -6.25
C THR A 107 -34.43 -19.16 -6.58
N ARG A 108 -34.61 -18.38 -7.64
CA ARG A 108 -35.92 -18.08 -8.23
C ARG A 108 -36.10 -18.85 -9.53
N THR A 109 -37.16 -19.65 -9.65
CA THR A 109 -37.55 -20.28 -10.92
C THR A 109 -38.81 -19.63 -11.45
N THR A 110 -38.72 -19.01 -12.63
CA THR A 110 -39.83 -18.35 -13.32
C THR A 110 -40.21 -19.12 -14.56
N TYR A 111 -41.48 -19.50 -14.68
CA TYR A 111 -42.01 -20.19 -15.86
C TYR A 111 -42.68 -19.20 -16.83
N TYR A 112 -42.51 -19.46 -18.12
CA TYR A 112 -43.09 -18.70 -19.22
C TYR A 112 -44.00 -19.60 -20.06
N LYS A 113 -44.64 -19.03 -21.09
CA LYS A 113 -45.31 -19.83 -22.13
C LYS A 113 -44.31 -20.70 -22.90
N SER A 114 -44.82 -21.69 -23.64
CA SER A 114 -44.01 -22.57 -24.51
C SER A 114 -42.93 -23.38 -23.79
N ASN A 115 -43.19 -23.79 -22.55
CA ASN A 115 -42.30 -24.62 -21.73
C ASN A 115 -40.91 -24.00 -21.47
N ILE A 116 -40.80 -22.67 -21.53
CA ILE A 116 -39.59 -21.93 -21.15
C ILE A 116 -39.57 -21.73 -19.64
N SER A 117 -38.42 -21.91 -19.02
CA SER A 117 -38.20 -21.51 -17.62
C SER A 117 -36.83 -20.84 -17.45
N ILE A 118 -36.78 -19.89 -16.53
CA ILE A 118 -35.57 -19.20 -16.11
C ILE A 118 -35.33 -19.56 -14.65
N ARG A 119 -34.11 -19.95 -14.30
CA ARG A 119 -33.67 -20.14 -12.92
C ARG A 119 -32.55 -19.16 -12.60
N GLU A 120 -32.84 -18.20 -11.74
CA GLU A 120 -31.88 -17.24 -11.23
C GLU A 120 -31.37 -17.73 -9.87
N SER A 121 -30.06 -17.66 -9.64
CA SER A 121 -29.46 -18.06 -8.36
C SER A 121 -28.47 -17.02 -7.86
N TRP A 122 -28.66 -16.55 -6.63
CA TRP A 122 -27.73 -15.69 -5.90
C TRP A 122 -27.03 -16.50 -4.81
N VAL A 123 -25.69 -16.45 -4.79
CA VAL A 123 -24.87 -17.18 -3.81
C VAL A 123 -24.12 -16.18 -2.92
N PHE A 124 -24.24 -16.37 -1.61
CA PHE A 124 -23.63 -15.57 -0.55
C PHE A 124 -22.68 -16.45 0.25
N ASP A 125 -21.46 -15.99 0.46
CA ASP A 125 -20.43 -16.72 1.20
C ASP A 125 -20.17 -16.01 2.53
N ALA A 126 -20.64 -16.62 3.62
CA ALA A 126 -20.48 -16.04 4.94
C ALA A 126 -19.02 -16.06 5.43
N SER A 127 -18.13 -16.83 4.78
CA SER A 127 -16.70 -16.84 5.11
C SER A 127 -15.91 -15.68 4.49
N ASN A 128 -16.53 -14.92 3.58
CA ASN A 128 -15.92 -13.75 2.94
C ASN A 128 -16.89 -12.55 2.98
N PRO A 129 -17.06 -11.91 4.15
CA PRO A 129 -18.11 -10.92 4.40
C PRO A 129 -17.85 -9.53 3.80
N GLY A 130 -17.06 -9.39 2.72
CA GLY A 130 -16.82 -8.09 2.09
C GLY A 130 -17.91 -7.67 1.13
N ALA A 131 -18.14 -6.35 0.98
CA ALA A 131 -19.10 -5.77 0.03
C ALA A 131 -18.93 -6.33 -1.41
N ASN A 132 -17.68 -6.46 -1.86
CA ASN A 132 -17.27 -7.04 -3.16
C ASN A 132 -17.83 -8.45 -3.44
N TYR A 133 -18.24 -9.16 -2.40
CA TYR A 133 -18.68 -10.54 -2.39
C TYR A 133 -20.18 -10.67 -2.03
N PHE A 134 -20.95 -9.58 -2.14
CA PHE A 134 -22.36 -9.53 -1.78
C PHE A 134 -23.27 -9.15 -2.98
N PRO A 135 -23.83 -10.12 -3.73
CA PRO A 135 -23.56 -11.56 -3.69
C PRO A 135 -22.20 -11.92 -4.30
N VAL A 136 -21.68 -13.11 -3.99
CA VAL A 136 -20.43 -13.61 -4.58
C VAL A 136 -20.65 -13.92 -6.05
N ARG A 137 -21.80 -14.53 -6.36
CA ARG A 137 -22.18 -14.97 -7.70
C ARG A 137 -23.67 -14.80 -7.94
N HIS A 138 -24.03 -14.41 -9.15
CA HIS A 138 -25.39 -14.45 -9.64
C HIS A 138 -25.40 -15.12 -11.03
N TYR A 139 -26.24 -16.14 -11.18
CA TYR A 139 -26.38 -16.94 -12.40
C TYR A 139 -27.81 -16.87 -12.92
N ILE A 140 -27.96 -16.84 -14.24
CA ILE A 140 -29.23 -17.01 -14.93
C ILE A 140 -29.15 -18.26 -15.81
N GLU A 141 -29.81 -19.34 -15.39
CA GLU A 141 -29.99 -20.56 -16.19
C GLU A 141 -31.27 -20.42 -17.03
N CYS A 142 -31.19 -20.68 -18.33
CA CYS A 142 -32.28 -20.54 -19.30
C CYS A 142 -32.61 -21.91 -19.91
N PHE A 143 -33.82 -22.43 -19.66
CA PHE A 143 -34.29 -23.72 -20.17
C PHE A 143 -35.29 -23.54 -21.32
N ASN A 144 -35.12 -24.31 -22.39
CA ASN A 144 -35.85 -24.25 -23.67
C ASN A 144 -35.83 -22.87 -24.33
N CYS A 145 -34.73 -22.12 -24.16
CA CYS A 145 -34.62 -20.74 -24.62
C CYS A 145 -34.00 -20.57 -26.02
N GLN A 146 -33.74 -21.66 -26.75
CA GLN A 146 -33.08 -21.58 -28.06
C GLN A 146 -33.86 -20.64 -29.01
N GLY A 147 -33.16 -19.71 -29.65
CA GLY A 147 -33.78 -18.74 -30.57
C GLY A 147 -34.62 -17.66 -29.88
N ARG A 148 -34.59 -17.58 -28.55
CA ARG A 148 -35.19 -16.48 -27.77
C ARG A 148 -34.15 -15.40 -27.48
N ILE A 149 -34.60 -14.32 -26.84
CA ILE A 149 -33.73 -13.29 -26.29
C ILE A 149 -33.93 -13.30 -24.78
N LEU A 150 -32.84 -13.52 -24.05
CA LEU A 150 -32.80 -13.33 -22.61
C LEU A 150 -32.36 -11.89 -22.34
N GLN A 151 -33.11 -11.15 -21.53
CA GLN A 151 -32.76 -9.79 -21.12
C GLN A 151 -32.61 -9.75 -19.61
N TYR A 152 -31.42 -9.36 -19.17
CA TYR A 152 -31.12 -8.93 -17.81
C TYR A 152 -31.21 -7.40 -17.74
N GLU A 153 -31.94 -6.89 -16.76
CA GLU A 153 -32.22 -5.47 -16.62
C GLU A 153 -32.01 -5.04 -15.18
N VAL A 154 -31.28 -3.95 -14.98
CA VAL A 154 -31.10 -3.32 -13.67
C VAL A 154 -31.66 -1.92 -13.74
N ARG A 155 -32.58 -1.58 -12.82
CA ARG A 155 -33.23 -0.26 -12.70
C ARG A 155 -32.83 0.43 -11.41
N ASP A 156 -33.19 1.70 -11.27
CA ASP A 156 -32.97 2.52 -10.07
C ASP A 156 -31.47 2.62 -9.72
N LEU A 157 -30.62 2.59 -10.74
CA LEU A 157 -29.20 2.89 -10.62
C LEU A 157 -29.01 4.39 -10.36
N ILE A 158 -27.88 4.81 -9.81
CA ILE A 158 -27.57 6.24 -9.69
C ILE A 158 -26.66 6.60 -10.86
N TYR A 159 -27.23 7.18 -11.92
CA TYR A 159 -26.51 7.51 -13.16
C TYR A 159 -26.99 8.82 -13.81
N ASP A 160 -26.15 9.85 -13.79
CA ASP A 160 -26.43 11.17 -14.35
C ASP A 160 -25.93 11.37 -15.79
N GLY A 161 -25.29 10.34 -16.38
CA GLY A 161 -24.70 10.41 -17.70
C GLY A 161 -25.68 10.26 -18.89
N PRO A 162 -25.19 10.40 -20.13
CA PRO A 162 -25.99 10.23 -21.34
C PRO A 162 -26.37 8.75 -21.57
N THR A 163 -27.26 8.49 -22.54
CA THR A 163 -27.50 7.10 -22.97
C THR A 163 -26.30 6.58 -23.76
N ILE A 164 -25.72 5.46 -23.32
CA ILE A 164 -24.56 4.81 -23.92
C ILE A 164 -24.98 3.43 -24.46
N LYS A 165 -24.69 3.16 -25.73
CA LYS A 165 -24.86 1.84 -26.35
C LYS A 165 -23.52 1.10 -26.32
N ASN A 166 -23.56 -0.23 -26.23
CA ASN A 166 -22.35 -1.07 -26.20
C ASN A 166 -21.42 -0.68 -25.04
N VAL A 167 -22.01 -0.46 -23.86
CA VAL A 167 -21.27 -0.22 -22.62
C VAL A 167 -20.43 -1.45 -22.26
N GLU A 168 -19.27 -1.22 -21.66
CA GLU A 168 -18.35 -2.29 -21.24
C GLU A 168 -18.75 -2.85 -19.87
N SER A 169 -18.38 -4.11 -19.62
CA SER A 169 -18.54 -4.76 -18.32
C SER A 169 -17.19 -4.82 -17.60
N PRO A 170 -17.12 -4.54 -16.29
CA PRO A 170 -18.21 -4.07 -15.43
C PRO A 170 -18.50 -2.57 -15.62
N GLN A 171 -19.72 -2.13 -15.29
CA GLN A 171 -20.10 -0.72 -15.27
C GLN A 171 -20.36 -0.24 -13.85
N SER A 172 -19.80 0.92 -13.48
CA SER A 172 -19.97 1.57 -12.17
C SER A 172 -21.12 2.58 -12.16
N PHE A 173 -21.72 2.77 -11.00
CA PHE A 173 -22.84 3.66 -10.69
C PHE A 173 -22.60 4.34 -9.33
N GLY A 174 -23.40 5.36 -9.00
CA GLY A 174 -23.31 6.01 -7.69
C GLY A 174 -23.61 5.06 -6.52
N MET A 175 -23.21 5.47 -5.31
CA MET A 175 -23.20 4.60 -4.11
C MET A 175 -22.31 3.36 -4.32
N ASP A 176 -21.20 3.55 -5.02
CA ASP A 176 -20.17 2.58 -5.38
C ASP A 176 -20.62 1.35 -6.20
N MET A 177 -21.92 1.12 -6.39
CA MET A 177 -22.47 -0.04 -7.08
C MET A 177 -21.86 -0.32 -8.46
N LYS A 178 -21.63 -1.61 -8.75
CA LYS A 178 -21.23 -2.12 -10.07
C LYS A 178 -22.20 -3.16 -10.60
N VAL A 179 -22.40 -3.15 -11.92
CA VAL A 179 -23.05 -4.25 -12.65
C VAL A 179 -22.04 -4.92 -13.57
N GLU A 180 -21.92 -6.24 -13.45
CA GLU A 180 -21.05 -7.10 -14.26
C GLU A 180 -21.89 -8.12 -15.05
N TRP A 181 -21.44 -8.48 -16.26
CA TRP A 181 -22.02 -9.53 -17.09
C TRP A 181 -20.99 -10.19 -18.02
N GLU A 182 -21.31 -11.35 -18.59
CA GLU A 182 -20.49 -12.02 -19.63
C GLU A 182 -20.51 -11.21 -20.95
N ALA A 183 -19.57 -10.26 -21.07
CA ALA A 183 -19.50 -9.32 -22.19
C ALA A 183 -19.39 -10.01 -23.56
N ASP A 184 -18.59 -11.07 -23.65
CA ASP A 184 -18.35 -11.89 -24.83
C ASP A 184 -19.59 -12.63 -25.35
N ARG A 185 -20.59 -12.83 -24.48
CA ARG A 185 -21.86 -13.51 -24.83
C ARG A 185 -23.04 -12.56 -24.96
N SER A 186 -22.91 -11.34 -24.48
CA SER A 186 -23.90 -10.29 -24.72
C SER A 186 -23.81 -9.81 -26.17
N TYR A 187 -24.93 -9.80 -26.90
CA TYR A 187 -24.94 -9.28 -28.28
C TYR A 187 -25.45 -7.84 -28.35
N TRP A 188 -26.03 -7.35 -27.25
CA TRP A 188 -26.56 -6.01 -27.14
C TRP A 188 -26.61 -5.61 -25.67
N ASN A 189 -26.14 -4.41 -25.36
CA ASN A 189 -26.29 -3.80 -24.05
C ASN A 189 -26.42 -2.28 -24.21
N THR A 190 -27.15 -1.63 -23.31
CA THR A 190 -27.35 -0.17 -23.33
C THR A 190 -27.63 0.32 -21.93
N LEU A 191 -26.91 1.37 -21.55
CA LEU A 191 -27.14 2.16 -20.35
C LEU A 191 -27.94 3.39 -20.73
N TYR A 192 -29.14 3.54 -20.17
CA TYR A 192 -30.04 4.66 -20.42
C TYR A 192 -29.85 5.75 -19.37
N LYS A 193 -30.03 7.01 -19.78
CA LYS A 193 -30.06 8.20 -18.89
C LYS A 193 -31.17 8.19 -17.82
N SER A 194 -32.00 7.16 -17.84
CA SER A 194 -33.13 6.97 -16.93
C SER A 194 -32.79 5.93 -15.87
N ASP A 195 -31.51 5.79 -15.52
CA ASP A 195 -31.06 4.86 -14.49
C ASP A 195 -31.34 3.38 -14.78
N ILE A 196 -31.27 2.99 -16.06
CA ILE A 196 -31.56 1.62 -16.49
C ILE A 196 -30.40 1.08 -17.31
N LEU A 197 -29.85 -0.06 -16.90
CA LEU A 197 -28.97 -0.89 -17.70
C LEU A 197 -29.76 -2.09 -18.24
N LYS A 198 -29.66 -2.35 -19.55
CA LYS A 198 -30.19 -3.57 -20.16
C LYS A 198 -29.08 -4.33 -20.86
N VAL A 199 -29.01 -5.63 -20.62
CA VAL A 199 -28.08 -6.57 -21.25
C VAL A 199 -28.89 -7.70 -21.89
N ARG A 200 -28.61 -8.02 -23.15
CA ARG A 200 -29.32 -9.07 -23.89
C ARG A 200 -28.37 -10.15 -24.38
N PHE A 201 -28.84 -11.38 -24.22
CA PHE A 201 -28.19 -12.61 -24.66
C PHE A 201 -29.09 -13.35 -25.65
N LYS A 202 -28.48 -14.11 -26.55
CA LYS A 202 -29.17 -14.92 -27.56
C LYS A 202 -28.80 -16.40 -27.34
N PRO A 203 -29.58 -17.15 -26.54
CA PRO A 203 -29.32 -18.57 -26.33
C PRO A 203 -29.31 -19.34 -27.66
N GLN A 204 -28.20 -20.04 -27.91
CA GLN A 204 -27.95 -20.91 -29.06
C GLN A 204 -28.41 -22.36 -28.82
N SER A 205 -28.60 -22.75 -27.56
CA SER A 205 -29.12 -24.06 -27.17
C SER A 205 -30.32 -23.95 -26.22
N ASN A 206 -30.97 -25.09 -25.98
CA ASN A 206 -32.09 -25.18 -25.04
C ASN A 206 -31.66 -25.05 -23.58
N TYR A 207 -30.36 -25.10 -23.25
CA TYR A 207 -29.90 -24.90 -21.89
C TYR A 207 -28.61 -24.09 -21.89
N GLU A 208 -28.69 -22.86 -21.38
CA GLU A 208 -27.52 -22.00 -21.20
C GLU A 208 -27.53 -21.33 -19.84
N ILE A 209 -26.33 -21.06 -19.32
CA ILE A 209 -26.11 -20.35 -18.06
C ILE A 209 -25.41 -19.05 -18.40
N TYR A 210 -25.84 -17.92 -17.84
CA TYR A 210 -25.18 -16.63 -17.98
C TYR A 210 -24.76 -16.12 -16.59
N LYS A 211 -23.59 -15.49 -16.50
CA LYS A 211 -23.14 -14.81 -15.28
C LYS A 211 -23.45 -13.33 -15.38
N VAL A 212 -24.13 -12.82 -14.36
CA VAL A 212 -24.42 -11.40 -14.17
C VAL A 212 -24.30 -11.08 -12.69
N ARG A 213 -24.07 -9.83 -12.31
CA ARG A 213 -23.97 -9.46 -10.89
C ARG A 213 -24.19 -7.97 -10.69
N LEU A 214 -25.15 -7.56 -9.86
CA LEU A 214 -25.15 -6.25 -9.21
C LEU A 214 -24.52 -6.40 -7.83
N PHE A 215 -23.51 -5.61 -7.50
CA PHE A 215 -22.79 -5.68 -6.22
C PHE A 215 -22.16 -4.33 -5.87
N ASP A 216 -21.84 -4.13 -4.59
CA ASP A 216 -21.12 -2.95 -4.12
C ASP A 216 -19.62 -3.30 -4.01
N PRO A 217 -18.74 -2.85 -4.92
CA PRO A 217 -17.32 -3.05 -4.76
C PRO A 217 -16.75 -2.29 -3.56
N VAL A 218 -15.88 -2.93 -2.79
CA VAL A 218 -15.05 -2.18 -1.82
C VAL A 218 -14.21 -1.18 -2.64
N GLY A 219 -14.37 0.11 -2.36
CA GLY A 219 -13.64 1.16 -3.05
C GLY A 219 -12.13 0.91 -2.97
N THR A 220 -11.48 0.71 -4.11
CA THR A 220 -10.01 0.67 -4.15
C THR A 220 -9.51 2.11 -4.00
N ILE A 221 -8.85 2.41 -2.89
CA ILE A 221 -8.14 3.68 -2.73
C ILE A 221 -6.82 3.55 -3.49
N THR A 222 -6.77 4.08 -4.71
CA THR A 222 -5.51 4.21 -5.44
C THR A 222 -4.72 5.38 -4.88
N LEU A 223 -3.62 5.08 -4.18
CA LEU A 223 -2.65 6.08 -3.76
C LEU A 223 -1.64 6.29 -4.89
N THR A 224 -1.74 7.41 -5.59
CA THR A 224 -0.72 7.84 -6.56
C THR A 224 0.32 8.69 -5.81
N LEU A 225 1.48 8.11 -5.50
CA LEU A 225 2.65 8.86 -5.08
C LEU A 225 3.56 9.04 -6.29
N GLU A 226 3.94 10.28 -6.58
CA GLU A 226 4.76 10.66 -7.74
C GLU A 226 6.02 9.77 -7.83
N GLY A 227 6.04 8.88 -8.83
CA GLY A 227 7.18 7.99 -9.13
C GLY A 227 7.01 6.51 -8.76
N SER A 228 5.96 6.12 -8.03
CA SER A 228 5.71 4.71 -7.68
C SER A 228 4.21 4.44 -7.53
N GLU A 229 3.60 3.78 -8.51
CA GLU A 229 2.22 3.30 -8.42
C GLU A 229 2.15 2.02 -7.59
N SER A 230 1.57 2.12 -6.39
CA SER A 230 1.26 0.97 -5.54
C SER A 230 -0.25 0.86 -5.39
N ASN A 231 -0.84 -0.21 -5.92
CA ASN A 231 -2.26 -0.49 -5.69
C ASN A 231 -2.43 -1.12 -4.31
N ILE A 232 -3.02 -0.37 -3.38
CA ILE A 232 -3.39 -0.87 -2.06
C ILE A 232 -4.90 -1.15 -2.08
N ASN A 233 -5.27 -2.42 -1.90
CA ASN A 233 -6.67 -2.79 -1.64
C ASN A 233 -6.90 -2.67 -0.13
N ALA A 234 -7.65 -1.66 0.30
CA ALA A 234 -8.03 -1.46 1.69
C ALA A 234 -9.55 -1.43 1.83
N GLU A 235 -10.08 -1.89 2.97
CA GLU A 235 -11.51 -1.79 3.28
C GLU A 235 -11.85 -0.36 3.74
N LEU A 236 -13.09 0.08 3.47
CA LEU A 236 -13.57 1.40 3.87
C LEU A 236 -13.47 1.54 5.41
N GLY A 237 -12.72 2.55 5.89
CA GLY A 237 -12.43 2.75 7.31
C GLY A 237 -11.09 2.18 7.79
N SER A 238 -10.31 1.55 6.90
CA SER A 238 -8.92 1.17 7.20
C SER A 238 -8.05 2.40 7.43
N VAL A 239 -7.22 2.37 8.48
CA VAL A 239 -6.15 3.37 8.68
C VAL A 239 -4.92 2.88 7.92
N ILE A 240 -4.59 3.52 6.80
CA ILE A 240 -3.37 3.22 6.05
C ILE A 240 -2.23 4.03 6.69
N ASN A 241 -1.40 3.37 7.49
CA ASN A 241 -0.19 3.99 8.03
C ASN A 241 0.92 3.88 6.97
N VAL A 242 1.24 4.99 6.32
CA VAL A 242 2.41 5.09 5.45
C VAL A 242 3.60 5.54 6.31
N SER A 243 4.46 4.61 6.69
CA SER A 243 5.72 4.92 7.36
C SER A 243 6.85 5.00 6.33
N ALA A 244 7.27 6.21 5.97
CA ALA A 244 8.52 6.40 5.23
C ALA A 244 9.69 6.38 6.22
N SER A 245 10.57 5.38 6.11
CA SER A 245 11.90 5.48 6.73
C SER A 245 12.74 6.40 5.85
N ILE A 246 13.03 7.61 6.34
CA ILE A 246 14.02 8.47 5.69
C ILE A 246 15.37 7.81 5.94
N GLU A 247 15.98 7.27 4.88
CA GLU A 247 17.38 6.88 4.93
C GLU A 247 18.21 8.16 5.10
N TYR A 248 19.00 8.21 6.17
CA TYR A 248 19.82 9.36 6.53
C TYR A 248 20.74 9.77 5.38
N GLN A 249 20.39 10.82 4.63
CA GLN A 249 21.30 11.42 3.68
C GLN A 249 21.93 12.67 4.32
N TRP A 250 23.24 12.59 4.57
CA TRP A 250 24.04 13.74 4.95
C TRP A 250 23.94 14.79 3.83
N TYR A 251 23.31 15.92 4.11
CA TYR A 251 23.20 17.01 3.13
C TYR A 251 24.56 17.69 2.93
N SER A 252 24.79 18.14 1.69
CA SER A 252 26.04 18.75 1.21
C SER A 252 26.53 19.93 2.05
N GLN A 253 27.86 20.07 2.09
CA GLN A 253 28.64 21.17 2.68
C GLN A 253 27.93 22.54 2.56
N VAL A 254 27.67 23.18 3.69
CA VAL A 254 27.09 24.53 3.75
C VAL A 254 28.15 25.51 4.22
N ALA A 255 28.30 26.63 3.51
CA ALA A 255 29.11 27.75 3.95
C ALA A 255 28.48 28.45 5.15
N ALA A 256 29.30 28.95 6.07
CA ALA A 256 28.87 29.80 7.16
C ALA A 256 28.12 31.02 6.61
N ASN A 257 26.99 31.33 7.23
CA ASN A 257 26.19 32.51 6.92
C ASN A 257 26.91 33.82 7.27
N GLU A 258 27.77 33.77 8.30
CA GLU A 258 28.55 34.92 8.73
C GLU A 258 29.89 34.46 9.32
N THR A 259 30.97 35.09 8.85
CA THR A 259 32.31 34.91 9.39
C THR A 259 32.84 36.22 9.94
N ALA A 260 33.32 36.21 11.18
CA ALA A 260 33.91 37.37 11.85
C ALA A 260 35.28 37.02 12.43
N CYS A 261 36.16 38.00 12.58
CA CYS A 261 37.54 37.76 12.97
C CYS A 261 38.00 38.75 14.04
N THR A 262 38.77 38.27 15.00
CA THR A 262 39.46 39.09 16.01
C THR A 262 40.92 38.70 16.12
N GLY A 263 41.73 39.57 16.71
CA GLY A 263 43.16 39.35 16.91
C GLY A 263 44.04 39.83 15.76
N VAL A 264 45.34 39.55 15.87
CA VAL A 264 46.35 40.04 14.93
C VAL A 264 46.76 38.90 13.99
N TRP A 265 46.18 38.88 12.81
CA TRP A 265 46.45 37.88 11.77
C TRP A 265 47.72 38.21 10.97
N ASP A 266 48.32 37.18 10.38
CA ASP A 266 49.38 37.35 9.38
C ASP A 266 48.88 38.16 8.18
N ALA A 267 49.73 39.03 7.63
CA ALA A 267 49.34 39.93 6.56
C ALA A 267 49.00 39.18 5.25
N THR A 268 49.69 38.06 5.00
CA THR A 268 49.54 37.22 3.79
C THR A 268 48.47 36.15 3.98
N ASN A 269 48.49 35.49 5.14
CA ASN A 269 47.57 34.41 5.53
C ASN A 269 46.58 34.92 6.59
N ASN A 270 45.83 35.95 6.19
CA ASN A 270 44.90 36.63 7.07
C ASN A 270 43.58 35.86 7.23
N CYS A 271 42.65 36.39 8.04
CA CYS A 271 41.40 35.71 8.33
C CYS A 271 40.52 35.41 7.10
N SER A 272 40.59 36.22 6.03
CA SER A 272 39.77 35.97 4.83
C SER A 272 40.19 34.70 4.08
N LYS A 273 41.34 34.12 4.44
CA LYS A 273 41.83 32.82 3.97
C LYS A 273 41.31 31.64 4.81
N THR A 274 40.37 31.89 5.72
CA THR A 274 39.72 30.85 6.54
C THR A 274 38.22 30.73 6.26
N TYR A 275 37.73 31.44 5.23
CA TYR A 275 36.33 31.42 4.83
C TYR A 275 35.95 30.07 4.22
N ASP A 276 34.71 29.65 4.47
CA ASP A 276 34.20 28.35 4.01
C ASP A 276 34.24 28.25 2.47
N LEU A 277 34.42 27.03 1.96
CA LEU A 277 34.52 26.59 0.56
C LEU A 277 35.87 26.78 -0.17
N ASP A 278 36.93 27.28 0.48
CA ASP A 278 38.29 27.37 -0.08
C ASP A 278 39.29 26.50 0.72
N TRP A 279 39.29 25.19 0.40
CA TRP A 279 40.04 24.15 1.11
C TRP A 279 41.56 24.30 1.01
N ASP A 280 42.04 25.12 0.08
CA ASP A 280 43.45 25.22 -0.27
C ASP A 280 44.14 26.42 0.39
N THR A 281 43.37 27.33 0.98
CA THR A 281 43.91 28.49 1.70
C THR A 281 43.91 28.28 3.21
N LEU A 282 44.83 28.96 3.89
CA LEU A 282 44.98 28.89 5.33
C LEU A 282 45.15 30.28 5.92
N GLY A 283 44.65 30.47 7.13
CA GLY A 283 44.92 31.64 7.96
C GLY A 283 45.60 31.25 9.27
N TYR A 284 46.50 32.12 9.76
CA TYR A 284 47.12 31.97 11.06
C TYR A 284 47.38 33.32 11.75
N SER A 285 47.50 33.27 13.08
CA SER A 285 47.87 34.43 13.91
C SER A 285 49.33 34.84 13.72
N ASN A 286 49.65 36.13 13.81
CA ASN A 286 51.04 36.57 13.94
C ASN A 286 51.71 35.94 15.16
N LEU A 287 53.03 35.65 15.05
CA LEU A 287 53.82 35.08 16.15
C LEU A 287 53.59 35.84 17.47
N GLY A 288 53.22 35.12 18.52
CA GLY A 288 52.96 35.68 19.86
C GLY A 288 51.56 36.28 20.06
N ASN A 289 50.68 36.25 19.06
CA ASN A 289 49.30 36.71 19.17
C ASN A 289 48.30 35.54 19.17
N VAL A 290 47.09 35.81 19.65
CA VAL A 290 45.93 34.93 19.50
C VAL A 290 44.99 35.57 18.49
N SER A 291 44.60 34.81 17.48
CA SER A 291 43.60 35.20 16.51
C SER A 291 42.44 34.24 16.56
N THR A 292 41.22 34.76 16.43
CA THR A 292 40.01 33.95 16.49
C THR A 292 39.15 34.24 15.28
N VAL A 293 38.69 33.19 14.60
CA VAL A 293 37.62 33.29 13.61
C VAL A 293 36.34 32.72 14.19
N TYR A 294 35.24 33.43 14.00
CA TYR A 294 33.90 33.04 14.40
C TYR A 294 33.11 32.68 13.16
N LYS A 295 32.50 31.51 13.14
CA LYS A 295 31.64 31.06 12.03
C LYS A 295 30.25 30.75 12.53
N ASN A 296 29.27 31.17 11.76
CA ASN A 296 27.88 31.07 12.14
C ASN A 296 27.08 30.36 11.06
N TYR A 297 26.32 29.36 11.48
CA TYR A 297 25.49 28.54 10.62
C TYR A 297 24.04 28.65 11.08
N THR A 298 23.14 29.08 10.21
CA THR A 298 21.70 29.05 10.44
C THR A 298 21.25 27.59 10.47
N THR A 299 20.66 27.16 11.58
CA THR A 299 20.16 25.79 11.73
C THR A 299 19.04 25.55 10.71
N ARG A 300 19.11 24.45 9.97
CA ARG A 300 18.03 24.05 9.06
C ARG A 300 16.85 23.51 9.86
N SER A 301 15.63 23.69 9.34
CA SER A 301 14.44 23.02 9.90
C SER A 301 14.64 21.51 9.86
N GLY A 302 14.35 20.83 10.97
CA GLY A 302 14.55 19.38 11.13
C GLY A 302 15.99 18.95 11.38
N ALA A 303 16.97 19.88 11.46
CA ALA A 303 18.34 19.54 11.80
C ALA A 303 18.43 18.97 13.23
N ASP A 304 19.19 17.89 13.39
CA ASP A 304 19.33 17.12 14.62
C ASP A 304 20.73 17.29 15.25
N PRO A 305 20.88 17.18 16.59
CA PRO A 305 22.17 17.24 17.27
C PRO A 305 23.24 16.25 16.81
N SER A 306 22.89 15.21 16.06
CA SER A 306 23.86 14.34 15.39
C SER A 306 24.54 14.97 14.15
N SER A 307 24.19 16.20 13.78
CA SER A 307 24.96 16.97 12.79
C SER A 307 26.40 17.18 13.27
N MET A 308 27.32 17.37 12.31
CA MET A 308 28.75 17.30 12.56
C MET A 308 29.47 18.51 11.97
N LEU A 309 30.47 19.00 12.71
CA LEU A 309 31.41 20.01 12.22
C LEU A 309 32.72 19.31 11.85
N GLU A 310 33.07 19.29 10.56
CA GLU A 310 34.39 18.86 10.10
C GLU A 310 35.32 20.07 10.04
N ILE A 311 36.55 19.92 10.55
CA ILE A 311 37.56 20.98 10.51
C ILE A 311 38.83 20.48 9.82
N ARG A 312 39.52 21.39 9.13
CA ARG A 312 40.87 21.16 8.60
C ARG A 312 41.85 22.15 9.16
N TYR A 313 42.94 21.63 9.71
CA TYR A 313 44.01 22.42 10.31
C TYR A 313 45.39 21.87 9.97
N GLY A 314 46.44 22.66 10.17
CA GLY A 314 47.80 22.23 9.87
C GLY A 314 48.85 22.73 10.87
N TYR A 315 50.01 22.08 10.79
CA TYR A 315 51.18 22.41 11.62
C TYR A 315 51.89 23.66 11.10
N SER A 316 52.47 24.44 12.02
CA SER A 316 53.36 25.56 11.70
C SER A 316 54.55 25.05 10.88
N GLY A 317 54.58 25.34 9.57
CA GLY A 317 55.62 24.85 8.65
C GLY A 317 55.12 24.21 7.33
N GLY A 318 53.81 24.17 7.10
CA GLY A 318 53.25 23.78 5.78
C GLY A 318 53.01 22.27 5.59
N GLY A 319 52.72 21.53 6.66
CA GLY A 319 52.31 20.13 6.57
C GLY A 319 50.92 19.94 5.94
N ALA A 320 50.67 18.77 5.35
CA ALA A 320 49.35 18.39 4.86
C ALA A 320 48.29 18.52 5.98
N GLY A 321 47.20 19.24 5.71
CA GLY A 321 46.16 19.48 6.71
C GLY A 321 45.56 18.18 7.27
N VAL A 322 45.37 18.15 8.58
CA VAL A 322 44.68 17.09 9.33
C VAL A 322 43.18 17.42 9.36
N TYR A 323 42.35 16.38 9.26
CA TYR A 323 40.90 16.46 9.32
C TYR A 323 40.42 15.95 10.68
N GLU A 324 39.48 16.66 11.28
CA GLU A 324 38.84 16.24 12.52
C GLU A 324 37.33 16.45 12.42
N ASN A 325 36.59 15.40 12.75
CA ASN A 325 35.13 15.39 12.78
C ASN A 325 34.66 15.61 14.21
N LEU A 326 34.00 16.75 14.45
CA LEU A 326 33.53 17.15 15.77
C LEU A 326 32.03 16.92 15.89
N THR A 327 31.64 16.11 16.88
CA THR A 327 30.25 16.04 17.34
C THR A 327 29.88 17.33 18.06
N ILE A 328 28.70 17.87 17.78
CA ILE A 328 28.24 19.14 18.35
C ILE A 328 27.40 18.85 19.60
N PRO A 329 27.85 19.22 20.82
CA PRO A 329 27.09 19.02 22.05
C PRO A 329 25.70 19.67 22.00
N ALA A 330 24.70 19.01 22.59
CA ALA A 330 23.31 19.49 22.64
C ALA A 330 23.19 20.94 23.17
N ASP A 331 24.06 21.34 24.11
CA ASP A 331 24.03 22.70 24.67
C ASP A 331 24.40 23.79 23.64
N CYS A 332 25.10 23.44 22.56
CA CYS A 332 25.39 24.37 21.46
C CYS A 332 24.19 24.58 20.52
N TRP A 333 23.16 23.72 20.60
CA TRP A 333 21.99 23.71 19.71
C TRP A 333 20.85 24.63 20.13
N ASN A 334 21.03 25.46 21.15
CA ASN A 334 19.95 26.22 21.77
C ASN A 334 19.50 27.49 21.01
N THR A 335 19.83 27.59 19.72
CA THR A 335 19.55 28.78 18.90
C THR A 335 19.19 28.38 17.46
N THR A 336 18.54 29.29 16.74
CA THR A 336 18.37 29.22 15.28
C THR A 336 19.70 29.34 14.52
N ARG A 337 20.84 29.39 15.22
CA ARG A 337 22.17 29.75 14.70
C ARG A 337 23.28 29.08 15.51
N LEU A 338 23.89 28.02 14.97
CA LEU A 338 25.11 27.46 15.55
C LEU A 338 26.28 28.43 15.36
N GLN A 339 27.04 28.69 16.42
CA GLN A 339 28.20 29.57 16.37
C GLN A 339 29.44 28.83 16.86
N PHE A 340 30.53 28.93 16.12
CA PHE A 340 31.81 28.30 16.44
C PHE A 340 32.92 29.34 16.47
N ALA A 341 33.83 29.20 17.42
CA ALA A 341 35.03 30.00 17.55
C ALA A 341 36.26 29.11 17.36
N PHE A 342 37.15 29.51 16.47
CA PHE A 342 38.40 28.82 16.17
C PHE A 342 39.55 29.74 16.55
N GLY A 343 40.13 29.47 17.71
CA GLY A 343 41.28 30.21 18.23
C GLY A 343 42.59 29.58 17.75
N SER A 344 43.38 30.33 16.99
CA SER A 344 44.75 29.98 16.62
C SER A 344 45.73 30.82 17.45
N SER A 345 46.75 30.15 17.99
CA SER A 345 47.98 30.79 18.43
C SER A 345 49.16 30.15 17.71
N PHE A 346 50.07 30.97 17.18
CA PHE A 346 51.20 30.49 16.37
C PHE A 346 52.10 29.46 17.08
N THR A 347 52.10 29.44 18.42
CA THR A 347 53.03 28.62 19.21
C THR A 347 52.41 27.46 19.98
N ASN A 348 51.10 27.45 20.27
CA ASN A 348 50.64 26.61 21.38
C ASN A 348 49.43 25.69 21.14
N TYR A 349 48.46 26.02 20.29
CA TYR A 349 47.30 25.15 20.02
C TYR A 349 46.31 25.80 19.05
N LEU A 350 45.51 24.97 18.37
CA LEU A 350 44.21 25.32 17.81
C LEU A 350 43.15 24.92 18.84
N VAL A 351 42.19 25.81 19.11
CA VAL A 351 41.01 25.44 19.89
C VAL A 351 39.74 25.72 19.14
N VAL A 352 38.81 24.78 19.23
CA VAL A 352 37.46 24.91 18.71
C VAL A 352 36.50 24.98 19.87
N ALA A 353 35.64 26.00 19.88
CA ALA A 353 34.56 26.14 20.85
C ALA A 353 33.23 26.35 20.11
N CYS A 354 32.13 25.93 20.71
CA CYS A 354 30.78 26.32 20.27
C CYS A 354 30.23 27.37 21.23
N PHE A 355 29.30 28.20 20.78
CA PHE A 355 28.54 29.07 21.68
C PHE A 355 27.29 28.34 22.19
N ASN A 356 27.08 28.32 23.50
CA ASN A 356 25.88 27.73 24.12
C ASN A 356 24.88 28.81 24.60
N GLY A 357 24.92 30.00 24.02
CA GLY A 357 24.07 31.14 24.42
C GLY A 357 24.65 32.00 25.55
N THR A 358 25.59 31.49 26.36
CA THR A 358 26.19 32.24 27.48
C THR A 358 27.71 32.15 27.56
N ALA A 359 28.28 31.04 27.10
CA ALA A 359 29.70 30.74 27.17
C ALA A 359 30.18 30.04 25.89
N TRP A 360 31.51 29.87 25.80
CA TRP A 360 32.20 29.19 24.71
C TRP A 360 32.87 27.90 25.21
N PRO A 361 32.11 26.83 25.51
CA PRO A 361 32.71 25.55 25.88
C PRO A 361 33.57 24.99 24.73
N TRP A 362 34.69 24.37 25.11
CA TRP A 362 35.62 23.75 24.16
C TRP A 362 35.05 22.45 23.59
N LEU A 363 35.10 22.30 22.27
CA LEU A 363 34.80 21.07 21.52
C LEU A 363 36.04 20.20 21.35
N SER A 364 37.15 20.83 20.94
CA SER A 364 38.43 20.15 20.76
C SER A 364 39.58 21.14 20.99
N LYS A 365 40.71 20.59 21.42
CA LYS A 365 41.97 21.31 21.61
C LYS A 365 43.08 20.48 20.99
N ALA A 366 43.66 21.00 19.92
CA ALA A 366 44.74 20.33 19.23
C ALA A 366 46.08 20.52 20.00
N ASP A 367 46.99 19.56 19.82
CA ASP A 367 48.33 19.59 20.43
C ASP A 367 49.18 20.79 20.02
N THR A 368 50.26 21.04 20.77
CA THR A 368 51.22 22.12 20.52
C THR A 368 51.84 22.02 19.12
N GLY A 369 51.96 23.15 18.42
CA GLY A 369 52.51 23.23 17.06
C GLY A 369 51.46 23.26 15.94
N ILE A 370 50.17 23.20 16.30
CA ILE A 370 49.04 23.36 15.38
C ILE A 370 48.55 24.81 15.47
N GLY A 371 48.80 25.59 14.42
CA GLY A 371 48.44 27.02 14.37
C GLY A 371 47.72 27.44 13.09
N ASN A 372 47.72 26.60 12.04
CA ASN A 372 47.09 26.95 10.77
C ASN A 372 45.66 26.44 10.74
N LEU A 373 44.70 27.31 10.51
CA LEU A 373 43.31 26.94 10.23
C LEU A 373 43.09 27.07 8.72
N TYR A 374 42.63 26.00 8.08
CA TYR A 374 42.25 26.03 6.67
C TYR A 374 40.77 26.38 6.57
N GLU A 375 39.89 25.43 6.91
CA GLU A 375 38.46 25.57 6.72
C GLU A 375 37.67 24.72 7.71
N THR A 376 36.36 24.94 7.74
CA THR A 376 35.38 24.09 8.41
C THR A 376 34.18 23.81 7.52
N ARG A 377 33.56 22.64 7.71
CA ARG A 377 32.35 22.19 7.02
C ARG A 377 31.28 21.82 8.03
N MET A 378 30.08 22.35 7.86
CA MET A 378 28.91 21.86 8.58
C MET A 378 28.20 20.78 7.76
N TRP A 379 28.04 19.62 8.37
CA TRP A 379 27.29 18.49 7.84
C TRP A 379 26.00 18.36 8.62
N TRP A 380 24.87 18.71 8.00
CA TRP A 380 23.56 18.63 8.65
C TRP A 380 23.01 17.21 8.59
N ASN A 381 22.69 16.66 9.76
CA ASN A 381 21.77 15.56 9.85
C ASN A 381 20.36 16.13 10.06
N ALA A 382 19.38 15.67 9.28
CA ALA A 382 17.99 16.07 9.45
C ALA A 382 17.09 14.84 9.50
N SER A 383 16.15 14.84 10.44
CA SER A 383 15.06 13.88 10.46
C SER A 383 13.74 14.62 10.23
N GLY A 384 12.88 14.03 9.41
CA GLY A 384 11.57 14.58 9.10
C GLY A 384 10.51 13.49 9.21
N THR A 385 9.27 13.89 9.49
CA THR A 385 8.10 13.03 9.26
C THR A 385 7.35 13.62 8.08
N VAL A 386 7.17 12.85 7.02
CA VAL A 386 6.31 13.23 5.90
C VAL A 386 4.89 12.85 6.29
N CYS A 387 4.02 13.83 6.42
CA CYS A 387 2.60 13.60 6.56
C CYS A 387 1.96 13.67 5.18
N VAL A 388 1.20 12.64 4.81
CA VAL A 388 0.37 12.66 3.61
C VAL A 388 -1.06 12.93 4.05
N ASP A 389 -1.59 14.08 3.65
CA ASP A 389 -3.01 14.37 3.79
C ASP A 389 -3.75 13.64 2.66
N VAL A 390 -4.80 12.89 3.01
CA VAL A 390 -5.64 12.19 2.02
C VAL A 390 -6.87 13.07 1.79
N PRO A 391 -6.91 13.85 0.69
CA PRO A 391 -8.11 14.61 0.38
C PRO A 391 -9.29 13.65 0.20
N ASP A 392 -10.44 14.04 0.75
CA ASP A 392 -11.74 13.35 0.65
C ASP A 392 -11.92 12.07 1.48
N SER A 393 -11.25 11.93 2.64
CA SER A 393 -11.71 10.98 3.67
C SER A 393 -13.07 11.44 4.23
N PRO A 394 -14.16 10.69 4.06
CA PRO A 394 -15.46 11.08 4.60
C PRO A 394 -15.43 11.03 6.14
N ALA A 395 -15.23 12.21 6.74
CA ALA A 395 -15.66 12.58 8.08
C ALA A 395 -15.43 11.57 9.22
N TYR A 396 -14.24 11.00 9.33
CA TYR A 396 -13.73 10.67 10.67
C TYR A 396 -12.92 11.87 11.13
N GLY A 397 -13.39 12.57 12.16
CA GLY A 397 -12.83 13.81 12.70
C GLY A 397 -11.45 13.64 13.36
N ILE A 398 -10.50 13.03 12.66
CA ILE A 398 -9.10 12.95 13.01
C ILE A 398 -8.43 14.15 12.35
N ASN A 399 -8.59 15.33 12.97
CA ASN A 399 -7.75 16.48 12.66
C ASN A 399 -6.32 16.16 13.10
N TYR A 400 -5.55 15.47 12.27
CA TYR A 400 -4.10 15.45 12.46
C TYR A 400 -3.57 16.78 11.92
N SER A 401 -3.43 17.76 12.81
CA SER A 401 -2.79 19.03 12.48
C SER A 401 -1.33 18.74 12.17
N CYS A 402 -1.01 18.60 10.88
CA CYS A 402 0.37 18.76 10.44
C CYS A 402 0.82 20.15 10.91
N GLY A 403 1.94 20.24 11.61
CA GLY A 403 2.47 21.52 12.07
C GLY A 403 2.52 22.51 10.90
N SER A 404 2.10 23.75 11.13
CA SER A 404 1.86 24.79 10.14
C SER A 404 3.07 25.26 9.32
N ASP A 405 4.20 24.57 9.41
CA ASP A 405 5.45 25.01 8.83
C ASP A 405 5.64 24.31 7.49
N SER A 406 5.14 24.95 6.43
CA SER A 406 5.32 24.52 5.05
C SER A 406 6.79 24.66 4.63
N THR A 407 7.61 23.65 4.93
CA THR A 407 8.87 23.44 4.22
C THR A 407 8.62 22.40 3.14
N SER A 408 8.59 22.82 1.87
CA SER A 408 8.59 21.87 0.75
C SER A 408 9.97 21.25 0.64
N PHE A 409 10.04 19.93 0.71
CA PHE A 409 11.23 19.17 0.39
C PHE A 409 10.96 18.45 -0.93
N ASP A 410 11.82 18.65 -1.93
CA ASP A 410 11.81 17.83 -3.13
C ASP A 410 12.46 16.48 -2.78
N PHE A 411 11.64 15.45 -2.57
CA PHE A 411 12.14 14.10 -2.31
C PHE A 411 12.14 13.29 -3.60
N ASN A 412 13.32 12.81 -4.00
CA ASN A 412 13.46 11.85 -5.09
C ASN A 412 13.53 10.45 -4.48
N LEU A 413 12.37 9.81 -4.28
CA LEU A 413 12.28 8.49 -3.67
C LEU A 413 12.60 7.41 -4.71
N SER A 414 13.72 6.72 -4.56
CA SER A 414 14.16 5.67 -5.50
C SER A 414 13.56 4.29 -5.19
N SER A 415 13.12 4.03 -3.95
CA SER A 415 12.36 2.83 -3.58
C SER A 415 11.70 2.98 -2.20
N PHE A 416 10.64 2.21 -1.95
CA PHE A 416 9.95 2.14 -0.67
C PHE A 416 9.75 0.67 -0.27
N VAL A 417 9.96 0.35 1.01
CA VAL A 417 9.80 -1.00 1.57
C VAL A 417 8.76 -0.97 2.68
N LEU A 418 7.66 -1.70 2.48
CA LEU A 418 6.69 -2.01 3.53
C LEU A 418 7.25 -3.16 4.38
N THR A 419 7.66 -2.88 5.61
CA THR A 419 8.26 -3.90 6.50
C THR A 419 7.24 -4.63 7.37
N GLU A 420 6.10 -4.02 7.69
CA GLU A 420 5.06 -4.67 8.50
C GLU A 420 3.64 -4.28 8.07
N PHE A 421 2.83 -5.30 7.81
CA PHE A 421 1.39 -5.18 7.63
C PHE A 421 0.74 -5.76 8.89
N ASN A 422 0.29 -4.90 9.81
CA ASN A 422 -0.36 -5.36 11.03
C ASN A 422 -1.85 -5.56 10.79
N ASP A 423 -2.19 -6.67 10.14
CA ASP A 423 -3.55 -7.18 10.11
C ASP A 423 -3.74 -8.07 11.35
N SER A 424 -4.47 -7.55 12.35
CA SER A 424 -4.80 -8.31 13.56
C SER A 424 -5.81 -9.45 13.33
N THR A 425 -6.19 -9.72 12.08
CA THR A 425 -7.15 -10.77 11.72
C THR A 425 -6.62 -11.70 10.62
N ASP A 426 -6.04 -12.81 11.07
CA ASP A 426 -5.74 -14.05 10.33
C ASP A 426 -4.98 -13.97 8.98
N SER A 427 -3.88 -14.72 8.94
CA SER A 427 -2.99 -14.94 7.81
C SER A 427 -3.69 -15.10 6.45
N LYS A 428 -3.49 -14.15 5.53
CA LYS A 428 -3.79 -14.32 4.10
C LYS A 428 -2.50 -14.45 3.30
N THR A 429 -2.42 -15.53 2.53
CA THR A 429 -1.36 -15.76 1.54
C THR A 429 -1.57 -14.82 0.35
N LEU A 430 -0.65 -13.88 0.14
CA LEU A 430 -0.57 -13.09 -1.09
C LEU A 430 -0.23 -14.03 -2.26
N ASN A 431 -1.14 -14.18 -3.23
CA ASN A 431 -0.81 -14.79 -4.50
C ASN A 431 -0.03 -13.78 -5.34
N SER A 432 1.19 -14.13 -5.73
CA SER A 432 2.05 -13.31 -6.58
C SER A 432 1.46 -13.17 -7.99
N GLY A 433 0.87 -12.01 -8.27
CA GLY A 433 0.65 -11.55 -9.63
C GLY A 433 1.96 -11.04 -10.20
N VAL A 434 2.47 -11.73 -11.23
CA VAL A 434 3.65 -11.29 -12.00
C VAL A 434 3.21 -10.13 -12.90
N VAL A 435 3.78 -8.95 -12.70
CA VAL A 435 3.67 -7.81 -13.64
C VAL A 435 4.96 -7.77 -14.46
N TRP A 436 4.84 -7.98 -15.77
CA TRP A 436 5.89 -7.65 -16.73
C TRP A 436 5.62 -6.25 -17.29
N SER A 437 6.59 -5.35 -17.18
CA SER A 437 7.05 -4.47 -18.26
C SER A 437 8.47 -4.05 -17.88
N THR A 438 9.44 -4.15 -18.77
CA THR A 438 9.78 -3.05 -19.67
C THR A 438 10.13 -3.54 -21.07
N ASP A 439 9.45 -2.95 -22.05
CA ASP A 439 9.93 -2.82 -23.42
C ASP A 439 10.91 -1.63 -23.41
N GLU A 440 12.22 -1.90 -23.42
CA GLU A 440 13.22 -0.94 -23.89
C GLU A 440 14.13 -1.66 -24.88
N THR A 441 13.88 -1.39 -26.16
CA THR A 441 14.83 -1.68 -27.24
C THR A 441 15.99 -0.69 -27.15
N LEU A 442 17.04 -1.07 -26.42
CA LEU A 442 18.37 -0.49 -26.62
C LEU A 442 19.02 -1.19 -27.82
N ASN A 443 18.93 -0.53 -28.98
CA ASN A 443 19.89 -0.73 -30.07
C ASN A 443 21.24 -0.21 -29.60
N ASP A 444 22.14 -1.10 -29.19
CA ASP A 444 23.57 -0.81 -29.20
C ASP A 444 24.27 -1.81 -30.13
N THR A 445 24.73 -1.29 -31.26
CA THR A 445 25.60 -1.95 -32.22
C THR A 445 27.01 -1.48 -31.96
N ASP A 446 27.81 -2.24 -31.21
CA ASP A 446 29.16 -2.62 -31.61
C ASP A 446 29.90 -3.50 -30.58
N TRP A 447 30.74 -4.38 -31.14
CA TRP A 447 31.91 -5.05 -30.55
C TRP A 447 31.78 -6.37 -29.74
N ASP A 448 31.78 -7.46 -30.51
CA ASP A 448 32.74 -8.59 -30.52
C ASP A 448 33.41 -9.06 -29.20
N SER A 449 33.03 -10.29 -28.79
CA SER A 449 33.90 -11.48 -28.67
C SER A 449 33.66 -12.35 -27.42
N THR A 450 33.17 -13.56 -27.70
CA THR A 450 33.52 -14.88 -27.13
C THR A 450 34.00 -14.97 -25.67
N TYR A 451 33.18 -15.55 -24.78
CA TYR A 451 33.54 -16.65 -23.86
C TYR A 451 32.27 -17.23 -23.22
N SER A 452 31.91 -18.46 -23.59
CA SER A 452 30.88 -19.25 -22.91
C SER A 452 31.52 -20.04 -21.76
N TYR A 453 31.15 -19.71 -20.52
CA TYR A 453 31.36 -20.61 -19.37
C TYR A 453 30.01 -21.17 -18.92
N THR A 454 29.72 -22.39 -19.34
CA THR A 454 28.75 -23.27 -18.68
C THR A 454 29.38 -23.79 -17.40
N ASN A 455 29.02 -23.21 -16.25
CA ASN A 455 29.19 -23.91 -14.97
C ASN A 455 27.93 -24.72 -14.70
N VAL A 456 28.03 -26.01 -14.98
CA VAL A 456 27.17 -27.05 -14.43
C VAL A 456 27.52 -27.14 -12.94
N ILE A 457 26.58 -26.80 -12.06
CA ILE A 457 26.67 -27.18 -10.64
C ILE A 457 25.87 -28.47 -10.51
N ASP A 458 26.62 -29.54 -10.25
CA ASP A 458 26.14 -30.88 -9.97
C ASP A 458 25.29 -30.90 -8.67
N HIS A 459 24.23 -31.71 -8.67
CA HIS A 459 23.31 -31.83 -7.53
C HIS A 459 23.88 -32.79 -6.47
N ASP A 460 24.60 -32.26 -5.49
CA ASP A 460 24.86 -33.00 -4.24
C ASP A 460 23.77 -32.72 -3.21
N TRP A 461 23.07 -33.79 -2.82
CA TRP A 461 22.01 -33.76 -1.81
C TRP A 461 22.63 -33.77 -0.40
N TYR A 462 22.50 -32.65 0.32
CA TYR A 462 22.88 -32.60 1.73
C TYR A 462 21.75 -33.09 2.64
N THR A 463 22.08 -34.01 3.55
CA THR A 463 21.16 -34.46 4.61
C THR A 463 21.32 -33.55 5.82
N PHE A 464 20.27 -32.82 6.21
CA PHE A 464 20.30 -31.96 7.39
C PHE A 464 19.82 -32.70 8.64
N GLY A 465 20.67 -32.76 9.67
CA GLY A 465 20.33 -33.32 10.99
C GLY A 465 19.52 -32.34 11.83
N ARG A 466 18.46 -32.82 12.48
CA ARG A 466 17.60 -32.05 13.39
C ARG A 466 18.17 -32.08 14.80
N SER A 467 18.39 -30.92 15.44
CA SER A 467 18.60 -30.86 16.89
C SER A 467 17.25 -30.59 17.58
N ASN A 468 16.91 -31.42 18.56
CA ASN A 468 15.66 -31.34 19.30
C ASN A 468 15.85 -30.47 20.55
N ALA A 469 15.60 -29.17 20.43
CA ALA A 469 15.12 -28.32 21.54
C ALA A 469 14.80 -26.88 21.04
N GLY A 470 13.53 -26.46 21.16
CA GLY A 470 13.13 -25.04 21.06
C GLY A 470 12.59 -24.57 19.70
N THR A 471 11.62 -23.66 19.75
CA THR A 471 10.67 -23.25 18.71
C THR A 471 11.23 -22.41 17.55
N PHE A 472 12.54 -22.44 17.29
CA PHE A 472 13.15 -21.81 16.11
C PHE A 472 14.29 -22.69 15.61
N ALA A 473 14.25 -23.06 14.33
CA ALA A 473 15.36 -23.71 13.66
C ALA A 473 16.24 -22.64 13.01
N THR A 474 17.45 -22.46 13.52
CA THR A 474 18.48 -21.63 12.88
C THR A 474 19.32 -22.53 11.98
N TYR A 475 19.37 -22.22 10.69
CA TYR A 475 20.20 -22.94 9.72
C TYR A 475 21.44 -22.12 9.40
N TYR A 476 22.61 -22.74 9.54
CA TYR A 476 23.90 -22.14 9.14
C TYR A 476 24.36 -22.79 7.83
N VAL A 477 24.63 -21.97 6.83
CA VAL A 477 25.30 -22.40 5.59
C VAL A 477 26.70 -21.80 5.62
N ASN A 478 27.72 -22.66 5.58
CA ASN A 478 29.11 -22.24 5.58
C ASN A 478 29.62 -22.26 4.13
N PHE A 479 30.09 -21.13 3.63
CA PHE A 479 30.64 -21.03 2.27
C PHE A 479 32.16 -21.11 2.35
N THR A 480 32.75 -22.18 1.81
CA THR A 480 34.20 -22.25 1.56
C THR A 480 34.46 -21.89 0.11
N GLY A 481 35.11 -20.75 -0.13
CA GLY A 481 35.61 -20.33 -1.44
C GLY A 481 36.98 -19.65 -1.32
N PRO A 482 37.77 -19.58 -2.41
CA PRO A 482 39.08 -18.94 -2.37
C PRO A 482 38.97 -17.44 -2.07
N ALA A 483 39.94 -16.90 -1.33
CA ALA A 483 39.93 -15.57 -0.68
C ALA A 483 39.79 -14.33 -1.60
N TRP A 484 39.64 -14.51 -2.92
CA TRP A 484 39.54 -13.44 -3.91
C TRP A 484 38.20 -13.41 -4.66
N ALA A 485 37.23 -14.27 -4.32
CA ALA A 485 35.91 -14.23 -4.93
C ALA A 485 35.07 -13.07 -4.35
N THR A 486 34.83 -12.04 -5.16
CA THR A 486 33.91 -10.93 -4.84
C THR A 486 32.56 -11.23 -5.49
N VAL A 487 31.48 -11.31 -4.70
CA VAL A 487 30.11 -11.51 -5.21
C VAL A 487 29.40 -10.15 -5.19
N ASN A 488 29.27 -9.51 -6.35
CA ASN A 488 28.52 -8.27 -6.47
C ASN A 488 27.08 -8.55 -6.94
N ASN A 489 26.11 -8.08 -6.15
CA ASN A 489 24.69 -7.89 -6.48
C ASN A 489 24.01 -9.04 -7.25
N THR A 490 24.06 -10.25 -6.70
CA THR A 490 23.19 -11.34 -7.16
C THR A 490 22.09 -11.60 -6.12
N ILE A 491 20.84 -11.37 -6.49
CA ILE A 491 19.68 -11.80 -5.70
C ILE A 491 19.65 -13.34 -5.75
N MET A 492 20.03 -13.98 -4.64
CA MET A 492 19.90 -15.44 -4.53
C MET A 492 18.45 -15.81 -4.23
N ARG A 493 17.87 -16.66 -5.08
CA ARG A 493 16.55 -17.25 -4.85
C ARG A 493 16.72 -18.64 -4.26
N TRP A 494 16.16 -18.85 -3.07
CA TRP A 494 16.15 -20.15 -2.44
C TRP A 494 14.78 -20.79 -2.62
N LYS A 495 14.77 -22.04 -3.07
CA LYS A 495 13.56 -22.88 -3.13
C LYS A 495 13.66 -23.92 -2.03
N ILE A 496 12.88 -23.78 -0.97
CA ILE A 496 12.85 -24.74 0.13
C ILE A 496 11.58 -25.58 0.01
N MET A 497 11.73 -26.90 -0.08
CA MET A 497 10.59 -27.82 -0.01
C MET A 497 10.38 -28.23 1.45
N THR A 498 9.18 -27.98 1.97
CA THR A 498 8.79 -28.40 3.31
C THR A 498 8.35 -29.86 3.32
N GLY A 499 8.39 -30.51 4.48
CA GLY A 499 8.06 -31.93 4.63
C GLY A 499 6.62 -32.31 4.26
N ASP A 500 5.71 -31.34 4.08
CA ASP A 500 4.35 -31.51 3.58
C ASP A 500 4.23 -31.29 2.05
N GLY A 501 5.34 -31.17 1.34
CA GLY A 501 5.39 -31.03 -0.12
C GLY A 501 5.11 -29.62 -0.65
N LYS A 502 5.00 -28.61 0.23
CA LYS A 502 4.89 -27.20 -0.18
C LYS A 502 6.26 -26.62 -0.49
N THR A 503 6.25 -25.59 -1.34
CA THR A 503 7.46 -24.85 -1.71
C THR A 503 7.38 -23.46 -1.10
N VAL A 504 8.42 -23.05 -0.39
CA VAL A 504 8.61 -21.69 0.10
C VAL A 504 9.78 -21.05 -0.64
N TYR A 505 9.56 -19.85 -1.17
CA TYR A 505 10.61 -19.04 -1.78
C TYR A 505 11.04 -17.96 -0.81
N VAL A 506 12.35 -17.91 -0.53
CA VAL A 506 12.93 -16.89 0.34
C VAL A 506 13.83 -16.00 -0.50
N TYR A 507 13.58 -14.70 -0.40
CA TYR A 507 14.37 -13.65 -1.02
C TYR A 507 15.14 -12.93 0.08
N ASN A 508 16.45 -12.79 -0.08
CA ASN A 508 17.27 -12.03 0.85
C ASN A 508 17.94 -10.89 0.07
N THR A 509 17.82 -9.66 0.56
CA THR A 509 18.28 -8.47 -0.17
C THR A 509 19.60 -7.89 0.32
N THR A 510 20.18 -8.33 1.44
CA THR A 510 21.53 -7.89 1.83
C THR A 510 22.18 -8.77 2.89
N MET A 511 23.40 -9.25 2.63
CA MET A 511 24.32 -9.72 3.68
C MET A 511 25.40 -8.66 3.89
N ALA A 512 25.40 -8.00 5.05
CA ALA A 512 26.60 -7.31 5.54
C ALA A 512 27.44 -8.35 6.32
N LEU A 513 28.60 -8.73 5.77
CA LEU A 513 29.58 -9.54 6.49
C LEU A 513 30.38 -8.63 7.42
N SER A 514 30.07 -8.67 8.72
CA SER A 514 30.99 -8.20 9.77
C SER A 514 31.36 -9.39 10.66
N GLY A 515 32.59 -9.88 10.52
CA GLY A 515 33.15 -10.93 11.36
C GLY A 515 34.68 -10.88 11.36
N ILE A 516 35.24 -10.63 12.54
CA ILE A 516 36.68 -10.64 12.81
C ILE A 516 37.18 -12.09 12.80
N LEU A 517 38.18 -12.38 11.97
CA LEU A 517 38.96 -13.63 12.03
C LEU A 517 40.00 -13.52 13.15
N CYS A 518 39.75 -14.18 14.28
CA CYS A 518 40.81 -14.50 15.24
C CYS A 518 41.45 -15.83 14.84
N TRP A 519 42.75 -15.78 14.51
CA TRP A 519 43.60 -16.95 14.41
C TRP A 519 44.12 -17.32 15.80
N ASN A 520 44.07 -18.61 16.14
CA ASN A 520 44.98 -19.23 17.09
C ASN A 520 45.62 -20.44 16.41
N ALA A 521 46.93 -20.58 16.62
CA ALA A 521 47.81 -21.56 16.00
C ALA A 521 47.45 -23.02 16.32
#